data_AF-A0A968V281-F1
#
_entry.id   AF-A0A968V281-F1
#
_cell.length_a   1.000
_cell.length_b   1.000
_cell.length_c   1.000
_cell.angle_alpha   90.00
_cell.angle_beta   90.00
_cell.angle_gamma   90.00
#
_symmetry.space_group_name_H-M   'P 1'
#
loop_
_entity.id
_entity.type
_entity.pdbx_description
1 polymer ?
#
loop_
_entity_poly.entity_id
_entity_poly.type
_entity_poly.pdbx_seq_one_letter_code
_entity_poly.pdbx_strand_id
1 'polypeptide(L)'
;MSVILGIAIKLTLLTNQVPLVAHWNEIGTILAITFTYLLFWFALALLVNLLGKSSANNAISLLAIWIFLVLLIPTVINQTANSIYPVPSRAQLINDMRSIKAETEKEQDKILVEYLRNHPELAVNQDSTSDNWYQSYFASQDLVKEKMEPILAGYDQQIRKQQQWVNNLRFLSPAIILQDGLNELAQTSTKHYESYRTQVIAFSEKWRSFFLPMIFKEEKVTKATFAQLPKFEYNTADISSNVSINLMSLLILGIGMLAIAFSIFRVRGSESLLTMS
;
A
#
# COMPACT_ATOMS: atom_id res chain seq x y z
N MET A 1 26.36 7.47 -16.66
CA MET A 1 25.20 7.30 -15.76
C MET A 1 24.83 5.82 -15.54
N SER A 2 24.79 5.00 -16.60
CA SER A 2 24.45 3.57 -16.54
C SER A 2 25.39 2.70 -15.70
N VAL A 3 26.71 3.00 -15.73
CA VAL A 3 27.72 2.26 -14.95
C VAL A 3 27.59 2.52 -13.45
N ILE A 4 27.34 3.77 -13.06
CA ILE A 4 27.18 4.17 -11.66
C ILE A 4 25.92 3.52 -11.07
N LEU A 5 24.83 3.49 -11.83
CA LEU A 5 23.59 2.82 -11.43
C LEU A 5 23.78 1.30 -11.29
N GLY A 6 24.49 0.67 -12.24
CA GLY A 6 24.79 -0.76 -12.17
C GLY A 6 25.66 -1.13 -10.96
N ILE A 7 26.66 -0.29 -10.64
CA ILE A 7 27.50 -0.47 -9.45
C ILE A 7 26.68 -0.30 -8.18
N ALA A 8 25.82 0.73 -8.10
CA ALA A 8 24.96 0.96 -6.94
C ALA A 8 24.01 -0.22 -6.69
N ILE A 9 23.34 -0.71 -7.74
CA ILE A 9 22.44 -1.88 -7.63
C ILE A 9 23.22 -3.11 -7.16
N LYS A 10 24.38 -3.40 -7.76
CA LYS A 10 25.20 -4.55 -7.37
C LYS A 10 25.67 -4.45 -5.92
N LEU A 11 26.08 -3.25 -5.49
CA LEU A 11 26.52 -3.00 -4.12
C LEU A 11 25.36 -3.20 -3.13
N THR A 12 24.18 -2.67 -3.41
CA THR A 12 22.98 -2.84 -2.57
C THR A 12 22.56 -4.31 -2.46
N LEU A 13 22.63 -5.08 -3.55
CA LEU A 13 22.28 -6.51 -3.54
C LEU A 13 23.28 -7.33 -2.72
N LEU A 14 24.58 -7.02 -2.83
CA LEU A 14 25.64 -7.66 -2.06
C LEU A 14 25.55 -7.33 -0.56
N THR A 15 25.29 -6.07 -0.19
CA THR A 15 25.19 -5.66 1.22
C THR A 15 23.98 -6.27 1.93
N ASN A 16 22.88 -6.48 1.20
CA ASN A 16 21.66 -7.07 1.76
C ASN A 16 21.59 -8.61 1.62
N GLN A 17 22.66 -9.25 1.12
CA GLN A 17 22.74 -10.71 0.91
C GLN A 17 21.53 -11.28 0.14
N VAL A 18 20.99 -10.52 -0.81
CA VAL A 18 19.78 -10.92 -1.53
C VAL A 18 20.10 -12.12 -2.44
N PRO A 19 19.48 -13.30 -2.23
CA PRO A 19 19.72 -14.46 -3.08
C PRO A 19 19.04 -14.25 -4.43
N LEU A 20 19.78 -13.71 -5.41
CA LEU A 20 19.25 -13.39 -6.76
C LEU A 20 18.60 -14.58 -7.46
N VAL A 21 19.14 -15.78 -7.24
CA VAL A 21 18.61 -17.02 -7.82
C VAL A 21 17.25 -17.38 -7.21
N ALA A 22 17.02 -17.07 -5.93
CA ALA A 22 15.75 -17.35 -5.26
C ALA A 22 14.64 -16.39 -5.71
N HIS A 23 14.99 -15.19 -6.19
CA HIS A 23 14.03 -14.15 -6.62
C HIS A 23 13.98 -13.95 -8.14
N TRP A 24 14.28 -15.00 -8.92
CA TRP A 24 14.36 -14.90 -10.38
C TRP A 24 13.01 -14.52 -11.02
N ASN A 25 11.90 -14.98 -10.44
CA ASN A 25 10.55 -14.71 -10.96
C ASN A 25 10.17 -13.23 -10.79
N GLU A 26 10.48 -12.64 -9.64
CA GLU A 26 10.25 -11.23 -9.34
C GLU A 26 11.08 -10.35 -10.26
N ILE A 27 12.37 -10.68 -10.43
CA ILE A 27 13.26 -9.97 -11.37
C ILE A 27 12.71 -10.06 -12.80
N GLY A 28 12.33 -11.25 -13.25
CA GLY A 28 11.72 -11.45 -14.58
C GLY A 28 10.44 -10.63 -14.76
N THR A 29 9.62 -10.53 -13.72
CA THR A 29 8.37 -9.76 -13.75
C THR A 29 8.63 -8.26 -13.79
N ILE A 30 9.61 -7.75 -13.02
CA ILE A 30 10.06 -6.35 -13.07
C ILE A 30 10.57 -6.00 -14.47
N LEU A 31 11.38 -6.87 -15.06
CA LEU A 31 11.90 -6.67 -16.41
C LEU A 31 10.76 -6.68 -17.44
N ALA A 32 9.82 -7.60 -17.32
CA ALA A 32 8.67 -7.69 -18.21
C ALA A 32 7.79 -6.44 -18.15
N ILE A 33 7.38 -6.00 -16.95
CA ILE A 33 6.52 -4.81 -16.81
C ILE A 33 7.22 -3.53 -17.31
N THR A 34 8.54 -3.42 -17.07
CA THR A 34 9.35 -2.31 -17.56
C THR A 34 9.46 -2.34 -19.08
N PHE A 35 9.72 -3.51 -19.67
CA PHE A 35 9.81 -3.67 -21.11
C PHE A 35 8.48 -3.31 -21.80
N THR A 36 7.36 -3.78 -21.27
CA THR A 36 6.03 -3.46 -21.81
C THR A 36 5.71 -1.97 -21.68
N TYR A 37 6.10 -1.33 -20.57
CA TYR A 37 5.98 0.11 -20.41
C TYR A 37 6.81 0.88 -21.46
N LEU A 38 8.05 0.45 -21.74
CA LEU A 38 8.88 1.02 -22.80
C LEU A 38 8.28 0.79 -24.18
N LEU A 39 7.70 -0.38 -24.44
CA LEU A 39 7.01 -0.70 -25.68
C LEU A 39 5.85 0.27 -25.94
N PHE A 40 5.07 0.61 -24.91
CA PHE A 40 4.02 1.63 -25.01
C PHE A 40 4.58 2.99 -25.47
N TRP A 41 5.66 3.47 -24.84
CA TRP A 41 6.26 4.75 -25.21
C TRP A 41 6.89 4.73 -26.61
N PHE A 42 7.53 3.62 -26.97
CA PHE A 42 8.04 3.42 -28.32
C PHE A 42 6.91 3.48 -29.36
N ALA A 43 5.80 2.79 -29.11
CA ALA A 43 4.63 2.79 -29.99
C ALA A 43 4.02 4.19 -30.13
N LEU A 44 3.90 4.92 -29.03
CA LEU A 44 3.42 6.30 -29.03
C LEU A 44 4.37 7.24 -29.78
N ALA A 45 5.68 7.11 -29.57
CA ALA A 45 6.67 7.89 -30.31
C ALA A 45 6.60 7.60 -31.81
N LEU A 46 6.50 6.32 -32.20
CA LEU A 46 6.31 5.91 -33.59
C LEU A 46 5.05 6.53 -34.18
N LEU A 47 3.91 6.43 -33.48
CA LEU A 47 2.63 7.00 -33.88
C LEU A 47 2.73 8.50 -34.16
N VAL A 48 3.32 9.27 -33.24
CA VAL A 48 3.48 10.72 -33.40
C VAL A 48 4.39 11.04 -34.59
N ASN A 49 5.50 10.31 -34.76
CA ASN A 49 6.40 10.53 -35.90
C ASN A 49 5.75 10.20 -37.24
N LEU A 50 4.88 9.19 -37.29
CA LEU A 50 4.11 8.82 -38.48
C LEU A 50 3.09 9.88 -38.90
N LEU A 51 2.81 10.91 -38.10
CA LEU A 51 1.98 12.06 -38.51
C LEU A 51 2.72 12.99 -39.48
N GLY A 52 4.04 12.85 -39.66
CA GLY A 52 4.82 13.54 -40.69
C GLY A 52 5.01 15.05 -40.44
N LYS A 53 4.91 15.51 -39.20
CA LYS A 53 5.27 16.88 -38.81
C LYS A 53 6.79 17.00 -38.63
N SER A 54 7.28 18.23 -38.45
CA SER A 54 8.70 18.49 -38.15
C SER A 54 9.14 17.81 -36.86
N SER A 55 10.44 17.49 -36.73
CA SER A 55 11.00 16.88 -35.52
C SER A 55 10.76 17.72 -34.26
N ALA A 56 10.81 19.05 -34.39
CA ALA A 56 10.53 19.97 -33.28
C ALA A 56 9.07 19.86 -32.81
N ASN A 57 8.11 19.84 -33.74
CA ASN A 57 6.70 19.67 -33.41
C ASN A 57 6.41 18.30 -32.77
N ASN A 58 7.06 17.23 -33.24
CA ASN A 58 6.91 15.90 -32.66
C ASN A 58 7.45 15.85 -31.22
N ALA A 59 8.62 16.45 -30.98
CA ALA A 59 9.21 16.52 -29.64
C ALA A 59 8.30 17.27 -28.65
N ILE A 60 7.79 18.45 -29.05
CA ILE A 60 6.84 19.23 -28.23
C ILE A 60 5.56 18.44 -27.97
N SER A 61 5.03 17.75 -28.98
CA SER A 61 3.80 16.95 -28.86
C SER A 61 4.00 15.77 -27.89
N LEU A 62 5.11 15.05 -28.01
CA LEU A 62 5.44 13.94 -27.11
C LEU A 62 5.63 14.41 -25.68
N LEU A 63 6.29 15.55 -25.48
CA LEU A 63 6.45 16.15 -24.16
C LEU A 63 5.10 16.54 -23.55
N ALA A 64 4.19 17.14 -24.33
CA ALA A 64 2.85 17.48 -23.88
C ALA A 64 2.03 16.23 -23.50
N ILE A 65 2.07 15.17 -24.32
CA ILE A 65 1.40 13.90 -24.03
C ILE A 65 2.00 13.24 -22.80
N TRP A 66 3.32 13.26 -22.65
CA TRP A 66 4.00 12.72 -21.48
C TRP A 66 3.56 13.44 -20.19
N ILE A 67 3.55 14.78 -20.18
CA ILE A 67 3.06 15.58 -19.06
C ILE A 67 1.62 15.20 -18.72
N PHE A 68 0.77 15.09 -19.74
CA PHE A 68 -0.63 14.75 -19.56
C PHE A 68 -0.80 13.35 -18.93
N LEU A 69 -0.16 12.32 -19.50
CA LEU A 69 -0.31 10.94 -19.05
C LEU A 69 0.37 10.65 -17.71
N VAL A 70 1.52 11.26 -17.43
CA VAL A 70 2.35 10.94 -16.25
C VAL A 70 2.10 11.89 -15.08
N LEU A 71 1.73 13.15 -15.33
CA LEU A 71 1.53 14.14 -14.27
C LEU A 71 0.06 14.49 -14.10
N LEU A 72 -0.61 14.90 -15.18
CA LEU A 72 -1.96 15.44 -15.09
C LEU A 72 -2.99 14.38 -14.73
N ILE A 73 -3.04 13.25 -15.45
CA ILE A 73 -3.99 12.16 -15.18
C ILE A 73 -3.86 11.65 -13.73
N PRO A 74 -2.66 11.26 -13.23
CA PRO A 74 -2.54 10.77 -11.86
C PRO A 74 -2.94 11.82 -10.82
N THR A 75 -2.57 13.08 -11.04
CA THR A 75 -2.94 14.18 -10.13
C THR A 75 -4.45 14.35 -10.06
N VAL A 76 -5.13 14.40 -11.20
CA VAL A 76 -6.59 14.57 -11.25
C VAL A 76 -7.31 13.39 -10.61
N ILE A 77 -6.88 12.15 -10.88
CA ILE A 77 -7.46 10.95 -10.26
C ILE A 77 -7.33 11.02 -8.74
N ASN A 78 -6.13 11.31 -8.21
CA ASN A 78 -5.88 11.39 -6.77
C ASN A 78 -6.62 12.57 -6.10
N GLN A 79 -6.62 13.74 -6.72
CA GLN A 79 -7.30 14.92 -6.17
C GLN A 79 -8.82 14.71 -6.13
N THR A 80 -9.37 14.04 -7.13
CA THR A 80 -10.80 13.70 -7.17
C THR A 80 -11.14 12.69 -6.07
N ALA A 81 -10.28 11.68 -5.86
CA ALA A 81 -10.44 10.72 -4.76
C ALA A 81 -10.49 11.43 -3.39
N ASN A 82 -9.57 12.38 -3.16
CA ASN A 82 -9.50 13.16 -1.92
C ASN A 82 -10.72 14.07 -1.71
N SER A 83 -11.36 14.53 -2.79
CA SER A 83 -12.56 15.38 -2.74
C SER A 83 -13.83 14.56 -2.48
N ILE A 84 -14.01 13.44 -3.19
CA ILE A 84 -15.22 12.60 -3.09
C ILE A 84 -15.19 11.72 -1.83
N TYR A 85 -14.01 11.25 -1.44
CA TYR A 85 -13.79 10.38 -0.29
C TYR A 85 -12.79 11.03 0.68
N PRO A 86 -13.18 12.10 1.39
CA PRO A 86 -12.27 12.79 2.30
C PRO A 86 -11.86 11.86 3.45
N VAL A 87 -10.56 11.73 3.66
CA VAL A 87 -9.98 10.99 4.79
C VAL A 87 -9.63 12.01 5.89
N PRO A 88 -10.09 11.82 7.13
CA PRO A 88 -9.75 12.70 8.25
C PRO A 88 -8.24 12.90 8.37
N SER A 89 -7.80 14.05 8.89
CA SER A 89 -6.36 14.27 9.06
C SER A 89 -5.78 13.34 10.14
N ARG A 90 -4.50 12.98 10.03
CA ARG A 90 -3.78 12.26 11.09
C ARG A 90 -3.84 13.02 12.43
N ALA A 91 -3.80 14.34 12.38
CA ALA A 91 -3.93 15.19 13.57
C ALA A 91 -5.29 15.04 14.25
N GLN A 92 -6.37 14.98 13.46
CA GLN A 92 -7.71 14.71 13.96
C GLN A 92 -7.81 13.33 14.59
N LEU A 93 -7.30 12.29 13.93
CA LEU A 93 -7.29 10.93 14.49
C LEU A 93 -6.54 10.85 15.83
N ILE A 94 -5.40 11.54 15.95
CA ILE A 94 -4.64 11.62 17.20
C ILE A 94 -5.44 12.38 18.27
N ASN A 95 -6.12 13.46 17.89
CA ASN A 95 -6.96 14.22 18.80
C ASN A 95 -8.13 13.38 19.33
N ASP A 96 -8.82 12.66 18.46
CA ASP A 96 -9.92 11.76 18.82
C ASP A 96 -9.44 10.64 19.75
N MET A 97 -8.26 10.07 19.48
CA MET A 97 -7.65 9.09 20.37
C MET A 97 -7.31 9.68 21.75
N ARG A 98 -6.79 10.91 21.79
CA ARG A 98 -6.45 11.59 23.06
C ARG A 98 -7.68 11.95 23.85
N SER A 99 -8.74 12.44 23.21
CA SER A 99 -9.99 12.80 23.89
C SER A 99 -10.67 11.56 24.48
N ILE A 100 -10.75 10.46 23.72
CA ILE A 100 -11.30 9.19 24.22
C ILE A 100 -10.49 8.66 25.40
N LYS A 101 -9.15 8.70 25.31
CA LYS A 101 -8.29 8.31 26.44
C LYS A 101 -8.53 9.16 27.68
N ALA A 102 -8.52 10.49 27.53
CA ALA A 102 -8.74 11.41 28.64
C ALA A 102 -10.13 11.30 29.27
N GLU A 103 -11.16 10.98 28.48
CA GLU A 103 -12.51 10.73 28.99
C GLU A 103 -12.58 9.38 29.75
N THR A 104 -11.95 8.34 29.20
CA THR A 104 -11.90 7.01 29.79
C THR A 104 -11.11 6.99 31.11
N GLU A 105 -10.03 7.78 31.19
CA GLU A 105 -9.22 7.93 32.40
C GLU A 105 -10.02 8.44 33.60
N LYS A 106 -11.02 9.31 33.38
CA LYS A 106 -11.88 9.84 34.46
C LYS A 106 -12.77 8.80 35.12
N GLU A 107 -13.00 7.67 34.46
CA GLU A 107 -13.89 6.60 34.92
C GLU A 107 -13.17 5.26 35.15
N GLN A 108 -11.83 5.28 35.19
CA GLN A 108 -10.98 4.09 35.30
C GLN A 108 -11.37 3.13 36.43
N ASP A 109 -11.69 3.65 37.61
CA ASP A 109 -12.08 2.83 38.77
C ASP A 109 -13.39 2.08 38.53
N LYS A 110 -14.38 2.73 37.89
CA LYS A 110 -15.66 2.09 37.53
C LYS A 110 -15.45 1.01 36.47
N ILE A 111 -14.58 1.31 35.50
CA ILE A 111 -14.24 0.38 34.42
C ILE A 111 -13.57 -0.87 34.99
N LEU A 112 -12.65 -0.73 35.95
CA LEU A 112 -12.00 -1.88 36.59
C LEU A 112 -13.01 -2.80 37.29
N VAL A 113 -13.98 -2.23 38.03
CA VAL A 113 -15.00 -3.02 38.73
C VAL A 113 -15.86 -3.81 37.74
N GLU A 114 -16.30 -3.18 36.65
CA GLU A 114 -17.08 -3.87 35.61
C GLU A 114 -16.24 -4.93 34.88
N TYR A 115 -14.97 -4.62 34.60
CA TYR A 115 -14.04 -5.52 33.95
C TYR A 115 -13.80 -6.80 34.77
N LEU A 116 -13.51 -6.67 36.07
CA LEU A 116 -13.31 -7.81 36.97
C LEU A 116 -14.58 -8.65 37.17
N ARG A 117 -15.78 -8.04 37.08
CA ARG A 117 -17.05 -8.79 37.09
C ARG A 117 -17.16 -9.73 35.89
N ASN A 118 -16.71 -9.27 34.72
CA ASN A 118 -16.75 -10.04 33.47
C ASN A 118 -15.56 -10.99 33.30
N HIS A 119 -14.49 -10.79 34.09
CA HIS A 119 -13.26 -11.59 34.09
C HIS A 119 -12.91 -12.12 35.49
N PRO A 120 -13.73 -13.00 36.08
CA PRO A 120 -13.49 -13.53 37.43
C PRO A 120 -12.17 -14.29 37.54
N GLU A 121 -11.64 -14.83 36.44
CA GLU A 121 -10.34 -15.50 36.37
C GLU A 121 -9.14 -14.58 36.63
N LEU A 122 -9.33 -13.26 36.55
CA LEU A 122 -8.31 -12.24 36.80
C LEU A 122 -8.39 -11.63 38.21
N ALA A 123 -9.44 -11.96 38.97
CA ALA A 123 -9.61 -11.46 40.33
C ALA A 123 -8.63 -12.18 41.28
N VAL A 124 -7.60 -11.47 41.74
CA VAL A 124 -6.66 -11.95 42.77
C VAL A 124 -7.10 -11.46 44.15
N ASN A 125 -6.85 -12.25 45.20
CA ASN A 125 -7.23 -11.94 46.59
C ASN A 125 -6.78 -10.53 47.01
N GLN A 126 -7.74 -9.75 47.52
CA GLN A 126 -7.65 -8.31 47.88
C GLN A 126 -6.66 -7.94 49.00
N ASP A 127 -5.84 -8.88 49.48
CA ASP A 127 -4.90 -8.64 50.58
C ASP A 127 -3.62 -7.89 50.14
N SER A 128 -3.44 -7.66 48.84
CA SER A 128 -2.31 -6.89 48.30
C SER A 128 -2.59 -5.39 48.36
N THR A 129 -1.88 -4.68 49.24
CA THR A 129 -1.82 -3.22 49.36
C THR A 129 -1.10 -2.52 48.19
N SER A 130 -1.02 -3.15 47.01
CA SER A 130 -0.35 -2.61 45.82
C SER A 130 -1.30 -1.68 45.05
N ASP A 131 -0.79 -0.55 44.56
CA ASP A 131 -1.56 0.40 43.75
C ASP A 131 -2.15 -0.33 42.52
N ASN A 132 -3.47 -0.51 42.51
CA ASN A 132 -4.25 -1.14 41.42
C ASN A 132 -4.21 -0.36 40.08
N TRP A 133 -3.37 0.66 39.96
CA TRP A 133 -3.33 1.56 38.81
C TRP A 133 -3.05 0.83 37.49
N TYR A 134 -2.17 -0.19 37.51
CA TYR A 134 -1.87 -0.98 36.30
C TYR A 134 -3.09 -1.75 35.83
N GLN A 135 -3.85 -2.35 36.76
CA GLN A 135 -5.06 -3.11 36.44
C GLN A 135 -6.15 -2.19 35.88
N SER A 136 -6.39 -1.03 36.51
CA SER A 136 -7.30 -0.01 36.01
C SER A 136 -6.87 0.50 34.62
N TYR A 137 -5.58 0.73 34.40
CA TYR A 137 -5.04 1.15 33.12
C TYR A 137 -5.33 0.11 32.03
N PHE A 138 -4.95 -1.16 32.23
CA PHE A 138 -5.15 -2.21 31.21
C PHE A 138 -6.62 -2.53 30.97
N ALA A 139 -7.49 -2.48 31.98
CA ALA A 139 -8.94 -2.61 31.82
C ALA A 139 -9.52 -1.46 30.98
N SER A 140 -9.08 -0.23 31.25
CA SER A 140 -9.55 0.96 30.51
C SER A 140 -9.14 0.97 29.04
N GLN A 141 -8.04 0.32 28.69
CA GLN A 141 -7.55 0.23 27.31
C GLN A 141 -8.48 -0.60 26.41
N ASP A 142 -9.25 -1.54 26.95
CA ASP A 142 -10.25 -2.28 26.19
C ASP A 142 -11.43 -1.38 25.81
N LEU A 143 -11.90 -0.54 26.74
CA LEU A 143 -12.94 0.44 26.45
C LEU A 143 -12.45 1.52 25.46
N VAL A 144 -11.20 1.97 25.58
CA VAL A 144 -10.59 2.88 24.60
C VAL A 144 -10.56 2.25 23.21
N LYS A 145 -10.17 0.97 23.12
CA LYS A 145 -10.15 0.23 21.86
C LYS A 145 -11.55 0.12 21.26
N GLU A 146 -12.55 -0.25 22.07
CA GLU A 146 -13.95 -0.35 21.64
C GLU A 146 -14.47 1.00 21.11
N LYS A 147 -14.27 2.09 21.86
CA LYS A 147 -14.68 3.44 21.44
C LYS A 147 -13.96 3.92 20.16
N MET A 148 -12.71 3.49 19.95
CA MET A 148 -11.92 3.85 18.77
C MET A 148 -12.27 3.02 17.53
N GLU A 149 -12.85 1.83 17.69
CA GLU A 149 -13.18 0.92 16.58
C GLU A 149 -14.02 1.59 15.48
N PRO A 150 -15.17 2.24 15.77
CA PRO A 150 -15.98 2.86 14.71
C PRO A 150 -15.27 4.01 13.99
N ILE A 151 -14.44 4.77 14.70
CA ILE A 151 -13.64 5.87 14.11
C ILE A 151 -12.60 5.30 13.14
N LEU A 152 -11.89 4.25 13.57
CA LEU A 152 -10.90 3.57 12.74
C LEU A 152 -11.54 2.87 11.53
N ALA A 153 -12.68 2.21 11.72
CA ALA A 153 -13.42 1.56 10.65
C ALA A 153 -13.89 2.55 9.58
N GLY A 154 -14.40 3.73 10.00
CA GLY A 154 -14.76 4.81 9.08
C GLY A 154 -13.56 5.34 8.29
N TYR A 155 -12.42 5.53 8.96
CA TYR A 155 -11.17 5.95 8.32
C TYR A 155 -10.68 4.94 7.28
N ASP A 156 -10.62 3.66 7.66
CA ASP A 156 -10.19 2.57 6.79
C ASP A 156 -11.12 2.41 5.58
N GLN A 157 -12.43 2.57 5.78
CA GLN A 157 -13.41 2.53 4.70
C GLN A 157 -13.18 3.64 3.66
N GLN A 158 -12.86 4.86 4.09
CA GLN A 158 -12.58 5.96 3.16
C GLN A 158 -11.30 5.72 2.36
N ILE A 159 -10.24 5.23 3.00
CA ILE A 159 -9.01 4.83 2.30
C ILE A 159 -9.29 3.74 1.26
N ARG A 160 -10.09 2.72 1.60
CA ARG A 160 -10.48 1.67 0.65
C ARG A 160 -11.23 2.23 -0.55
N LYS A 161 -12.16 3.18 -0.34
CA LYS A 161 -12.89 3.86 -1.44
C LYS A 161 -11.95 4.66 -2.34
N GLN A 162 -11.00 5.40 -1.77
CA GLN A 162 -9.96 6.09 -2.54
C GLN A 162 -9.11 5.11 -3.36
N GLN A 163 -8.69 4.00 -2.76
CA GLN A 163 -7.90 2.99 -3.46
C GLN A 163 -8.68 2.34 -4.60
N GLN A 164 -9.97 2.02 -4.39
CA GLN A 164 -10.83 1.49 -5.44
C GLN A 164 -11.01 2.48 -6.59
N TRP A 165 -11.19 3.77 -6.27
CA TRP A 165 -11.26 4.83 -7.28
C TRP A 165 -10.00 4.88 -8.16
N VAL A 166 -8.82 4.93 -7.53
CA VAL A 166 -7.54 4.94 -8.24
C VAL A 166 -7.37 3.65 -9.06
N ASN A 167 -7.69 2.49 -8.46
CA ASN A 167 -7.55 1.20 -9.11
C ASN A 167 -8.46 1.04 -10.35
N ASN A 168 -9.67 1.60 -10.32
CA ASN A 168 -10.60 1.56 -11.46
C ASN A 168 -10.13 2.45 -12.61
N LEU A 169 -9.52 3.59 -12.30
CA LEU A 169 -9.05 4.57 -13.29
C LEU A 169 -7.58 4.41 -13.68
N ARG A 170 -6.86 3.44 -13.08
CA ARG A 170 -5.42 3.25 -13.30
C ARG A 170 -5.05 3.07 -14.77
N PHE A 171 -5.94 2.46 -15.57
CA PHE A 171 -5.69 2.17 -16.97
C PHE A 171 -5.64 3.41 -17.87
N LEU A 172 -6.05 4.58 -17.36
CA LEU A 172 -5.93 5.85 -18.08
C LEU A 172 -4.49 6.36 -18.13
N SER A 173 -3.59 5.84 -17.28
CA SER A 173 -2.19 6.24 -17.25
C SER A 173 -1.27 5.03 -17.20
N PRO A 174 -0.35 4.87 -18.19
CA PRO A 174 0.66 3.82 -18.15
C PRO A 174 1.60 3.97 -16.94
N ALA A 175 1.76 5.18 -16.41
CA ALA A 175 2.58 5.44 -15.23
C ALA A 175 1.94 4.88 -13.96
N ILE A 176 0.61 5.00 -13.81
CA ILE A 176 -0.10 4.41 -12.66
C ILE A 176 -0.02 2.88 -12.73
N ILE A 177 -0.21 2.29 -13.92
CA ILE A 177 -0.10 0.82 -14.08
C ILE A 177 1.29 0.32 -13.70
N LEU A 178 2.36 1.01 -14.18
CA LEU A 178 3.74 0.67 -13.82
C LEU A 178 3.97 0.80 -12.32
N GLN A 179 3.60 1.93 -11.72
CA GLN A 179 3.81 2.19 -10.30
C GLN A 179 3.06 1.18 -9.40
N ASP A 180 1.81 0.86 -9.74
CA ASP A 180 1.01 -0.16 -9.05
C ASP A 180 1.70 -1.52 -9.12
N GLY A 181 2.15 -1.95 -10.31
CA GLY A 181 2.87 -3.22 -10.47
C GLY A 181 4.19 -3.28 -9.68
N LEU A 182 4.96 -2.19 -9.67
CA LEU A 182 6.21 -2.14 -8.89
C LEU A 182 5.97 -2.15 -7.38
N ASN A 183 4.92 -1.47 -6.90
CA ASN A 183 4.55 -1.47 -5.49
C ASN A 183 4.04 -2.85 -5.03
N GLU A 184 3.28 -3.56 -5.87
CA GLU A 184 2.84 -4.92 -5.58
C GLU A 184 4.04 -5.89 -5.50
N LEU A 185 5.02 -5.76 -6.42
CA LEU A 185 6.24 -6.58 -6.40
C LEU A 185 7.14 -6.27 -5.20
N ALA A 186 7.20 -5.00 -4.79
CA ALA A 186 7.93 -4.57 -3.60
C ALA A 186 7.20 -4.88 -2.29
N GLN A 187 5.97 -5.42 -2.34
CA GLN A 187 5.09 -5.62 -1.20
C GLN A 187 4.80 -4.33 -0.40
N THR A 188 4.78 -3.19 -1.09
CA THR A 188 4.54 -1.84 -0.52
C THR A 188 3.24 -1.22 -1.03
N SER A 189 2.38 -1.98 -1.70
CA SER A 189 1.07 -1.50 -2.13
C SER A 189 0.15 -1.23 -0.93
N THR A 190 -0.91 -0.44 -1.13
CA THR A 190 -1.91 -0.15 -0.10
C THR A 190 -2.51 -1.42 0.50
N LYS A 191 -2.72 -2.47 -0.33
CA LYS A 191 -3.23 -3.77 0.13
C LYS A 191 -2.26 -4.46 1.11
N HIS A 192 -0.95 -4.37 0.83
CA HIS A 192 0.07 -4.91 1.73
C HIS A 192 0.09 -4.17 3.06
N TYR A 193 0.05 -2.84 3.03
CA TYR A 193 -0.01 -2.05 4.25
C TYR A 193 -1.26 -2.35 5.10
N GLU A 194 -2.41 -2.51 4.44
CA GLU A 194 -3.67 -2.85 5.10
C GLU A 194 -3.64 -4.25 5.74
N SER A 195 -3.14 -5.25 5.00
CA SER A 195 -2.96 -6.62 5.51
C SER A 195 -1.99 -6.64 6.69
N TYR A 196 -0.84 -5.96 6.56
CA TYR A 196 0.14 -5.80 7.63
C TYR A 196 -0.49 -5.21 8.89
N ARG A 197 -1.22 -4.09 8.76
CA ARG A 197 -1.89 -3.45 9.89
C ARG A 197 -2.89 -4.39 10.56
N THR A 198 -3.67 -5.13 9.78
CA THR A 198 -4.63 -6.11 10.30
C THR A 198 -3.93 -7.23 11.08
N GLN A 199 -2.82 -7.75 10.56
CA GLN A 199 -2.01 -8.77 11.23
C GLN A 199 -1.34 -8.25 12.50
N VAL A 200 -0.88 -6.99 12.50
CA VAL A 200 -0.31 -6.33 13.70
C VAL A 200 -1.37 -6.19 14.79
N ILE A 201 -2.61 -5.80 14.45
CA ILE A 201 -3.72 -5.72 15.41
C ILE A 201 -4.06 -7.12 15.96
N ALA A 202 -4.13 -8.14 15.12
CA ALA A 202 -4.35 -9.51 15.56
C ALA A 202 -3.20 -10.02 16.46
N PHE A 203 -1.97 -9.65 16.14
CA PHE A 203 -0.81 -9.98 16.97
C PHE A 203 -0.81 -9.23 18.30
N SER A 204 -1.28 -7.97 18.35
CA SER A 204 -1.37 -7.24 19.61
C SER A 204 -2.30 -7.92 20.61
N GLU A 205 -3.34 -8.63 20.15
CA GLU A 205 -4.19 -9.44 21.03
C GLU A 205 -3.48 -10.66 21.59
N LYS A 206 -2.67 -11.35 20.78
CA LYS A 206 -1.83 -12.48 21.26
C LYS A 206 -0.81 -12.00 22.29
N TRP A 207 -0.19 -10.85 22.01
CA TRP A 207 0.77 -10.22 22.91
C TRP A 207 0.10 -9.82 24.22
N ARG A 208 -1.10 -9.22 24.16
CA ARG A 208 -1.88 -8.86 25.35
C ARG A 208 -2.28 -10.09 26.16
N SER A 209 -2.79 -11.13 25.51
CA SER A 209 -3.20 -12.39 26.16
C SER A 209 -2.06 -13.09 26.88
N PHE A 210 -0.82 -12.90 26.41
CA PHE A 210 0.38 -13.43 27.06
C PHE A 210 0.73 -12.67 28.36
N PHE A 211 0.64 -11.35 28.36
CA PHE A 211 1.08 -10.52 29.50
C PHE A 211 -0.02 -10.23 30.51
N LEU A 212 -1.28 -10.15 30.10
CA LEU A 212 -2.37 -9.70 30.96
C LEU A 212 -2.56 -10.60 32.20
N PRO A 213 -2.52 -11.94 32.11
CA PRO A 213 -2.55 -12.79 33.29
C PRO A 213 -1.36 -12.56 34.23
N MET A 214 -0.16 -12.33 33.70
CA MET A 214 1.05 -12.09 34.49
C MET A 214 0.98 -10.76 35.25
N ILE A 215 0.44 -9.72 34.60
CA ILE A 215 0.24 -8.40 35.20
C ILE A 215 -0.74 -8.49 36.38
N PHE A 216 -1.88 -9.17 36.19
CA PHE A 216 -2.90 -9.29 37.24
C PHE A 216 -2.46 -10.20 38.40
N LYS A 217 -1.61 -11.20 38.14
CA LYS A 217 -1.04 -12.10 39.16
C LYS A 217 0.28 -11.62 39.77
N GLU A 218 0.75 -10.42 39.38
CA GLU A 218 2.04 -9.86 39.80
C GLU A 218 3.24 -10.80 39.57
N GLU A 219 3.18 -11.62 38.50
CA GLU A 219 4.23 -12.57 38.16
C GLU A 219 5.48 -11.88 37.60
N LYS A 220 6.68 -12.31 38.03
CA LYS A 220 7.94 -11.76 37.52
C LYS A 220 8.30 -12.35 36.15
N VAL A 221 8.70 -11.49 35.21
CA VAL A 221 9.24 -11.93 33.92
C VAL A 221 10.60 -12.60 34.13
N THR A 222 10.71 -13.87 33.73
CA THR A 222 11.95 -14.66 33.85
C THR A 222 12.60 -14.92 32.49
N LYS A 223 13.83 -15.44 32.48
CA LYS A 223 14.48 -15.91 31.24
C LYS A 223 13.64 -16.96 30.48
N ALA A 224 12.91 -17.81 31.20
CA ALA A 224 12.02 -18.79 30.60
C ALA A 224 10.82 -18.12 29.91
N THR A 225 10.27 -17.06 30.51
CA THR A 225 9.21 -16.23 29.92
C THR A 225 9.66 -15.58 28.61
N PHE A 226 10.90 -15.07 28.55
CA PHE A 226 11.47 -14.50 27.33
C PHE A 226 11.56 -15.51 26.18
N ALA A 227 11.86 -16.77 26.48
CA ALA A 227 11.93 -17.82 25.46
C ALA A 227 10.55 -18.14 24.83
N GLN A 228 9.46 -17.83 25.53
CA GLN A 228 8.08 -18.08 25.10
C GLN A 228 7.39 -16.85 24.50
N LEU A 229 8.13 -15.73 24.32
CA LEU A 229 7.56 -14.50 23.79
C LEU A 229 6.91 -14.73 22.41
N PRO A 230 5.65 -14.29 22.22
CA PRO A 230 5.06 -14.24 20.90
C PRO A 230 5.95 -13.44 19.96
N LYS A 231 6.23 -14.01 18.78
CA LYS A 231 6.96 -13.33 17.71
C LYS A 231 6.01 -12.97 16.59
N PHE A 232 6.14 -11.74 16.09
CA PHE A 232 5.38 -11.30 14.94
C PHE A 232 6.08 -11.78 13.66
N GLU A 233 5.32 -12.46 12.81
CA GLU A 233 5.75 -12.87 11.48
C GLU A 233 4.70 -12.36 10.48
N TYR A 234 5.15 -11.58 9.50
CA TYR A 234 4.27 -11.01 8.49
C TYR A 234 4.04 -12.03 7.36
N ASN A 235 2.77 -12.32 7.08
CA ASN A 235 2.37 -13.24 6.02
C ASN A 235 1.71 -12.49 4.85
N THR A 236 2.17 -12.72 3.63
CA THR A 236 1.62 -12.12 2.40
C THR A 236 0.81 -13.07 1.53
N ALA A 237 0.64 -14.34 1.95
CA ALA A 237 0.05 -15.40 1.12
C ALA A 237 -1.39 -15.09 0.63
N ASP A 238 -2.18 -14.38 1.43
CA ASP A 238 -3.59 -14.10 1.12
C ASP A 238 -3.79 -12.80 0.32
N ILE A 239 -2.70 -12.11 -0.06
CA ILE A 239 -2.78 -10.82 -0.76
C ILE A 239 -2.80 -11.07 -2.26
N SER A 240 -3.96 -10.82 -2.89
CA SER A 240 -4.11 -10.90 -4.34
C SER A 240 -3.20 -9.88 -5.05
N SER A 241 -2.31 -10.36 -5.93
CA SER A 241 -1.44 -9.50 -6.73
C SER A 241 -2.11 -9.09 -8.05
N ASN A 242 -2.11 -7.80 -8.35
CA ASN A 242 -2.61 -7.26 -9.61
C ASN A 242 -1.56 -7.25 -10.74
N VAL A 243 -0.35 -7.76 -10.50
CA VAL A 243 0.80 -7.57 -11.42
C VAL A 243 0.54 -8.14 -12.80
N SER A 244 -0.08 -9.32 -12.91
CA SER A 244 -0.42 -9.91 -14.21
C SER A 244 -1.44 -9.08 -14.99
N ILE A 245 -2.42 -8.49 -14.29
CA ILE A 245 -3.40 -7.58 -14.91
C ILE A 245 -2.69 -6.33 -15.43
N ASN A 246 -1.81 -5.74 -14.62
CA ASN A 246 -1.04 -4.55 -14.99
C ASN A 246 -0.16 -4.81 -16.22
N LEU A 247 0.53 -5.95 -16.25
CA LEU A 247 1.33 -6.38 -17.39
C LEU A 247 0.47 -6.55 -18.64
N MET A 248 -0.68 -7.23 -18.53
CA MET A 248 -1.60 -7.44 -19.66
C MET A 248 -2.15 -6.10 -20.18
N SER A 249 -2.51 -5.18 -19.29
CA SER A 249 -3.02 -3.87 -19.66
C SER A 249 -1.97 -3.03 -20.39
N LEU A 250 -0.73 -3.00 -19.91
CA LEU A 250 0.36 -2.32 -20.64
C LEU A 250 0.61 -2.97 -22.00
N LEU A 251 0.52 -4.30 -22.11
CA LEU A 251 0.70 -5.01 -23.39
C LEU A 251 -0.41 -4.62 -24.36
N ILE A 252 -1.66 -4.63 -23.92
CA ILE A 252 -2.82 -4.24 -24.74
C ILE A 252 -2.70 -2.79 -25.18
N LEU A 253 -2.33 -1.87 -24.29
CA LEU A 253 -2.12 -0.47 -24.64
C LEU A 253 -0.98 -0.30 -25.66
N GLY A 254 0.16 -0.96 -25.44
CA GLY A 254 1.31 -0.91 -26.36
C GLY A 254 1.00 -1.49 -27.74
N ILE A 255 0.42 -2.69 -27.79
CA ILE A 255 0.03 -3.36 -29.04
C ILE A 255 -1.07 -2.58 -29.75
N GLY A 256 -2.06 -2.05 -29.02
CA GLY A 256 -3.10 -1.19 -29.58
C GLY A 256 -2.53 0.06 -30.25
N MET A 257 -1.57 0.72 -29.59
CA MET A 257 -0.88 1.88 -30.17
C MET A 257 -0.06 1.51 -31.42
N LEU A 258 0.61 0.35 -31.43
CA LEU A 258 1.31 -0.15 -32.61
C LEU A 258 0.37 -0.48 -33.77
N ALA A 259 -0.78 -1.08 -33.47
CA ALA A 259 -1.80 -1.38 -34.48
C ALA A 259 -2.32 -0.09 -35.14
N ILE A 260 -2.62 0.93 -34.34
CA ILE A 260 -3.02 2.25 -34.85
C ILE A 260 -1.91 2.87 -35.71
N ALA A 261 -0.66 2.82 -35.24
CA ALA A 261 0.50 3.32 -35.99
C ALA A 261 0.63 2.61 -37.35
N PHE A 262 0.49 1.29 -37.37
CA PHE A 262 0.56 0.49 -38.59
C PHE A 262 -0.60 0.80 -39.56
N SER A 263 -1.82 1.00 -39.06
CA SER A 263 -2.97 1.41 -39.87
C SER A 263 -2.72 2.76 -40.55
N ILE A 264 -2.20 3.76 -39.82
CA ILE A 264 -1.87 5.08 -40.39
C ILE A 264 -0.79 4.96 -41.46
N PHE A 265 0.26 4.18 -41.18
CA PHE A 265 1.34 3.94 -42.14
C PHE A 265 0.81 3.33 -43.45
N ARG A 266 -0.08 2.33 -43.36
CA ARG A 266 -0.65 1.66 -44.53
C ARG A 266 -1.51 2.60 -45.38
N VAL A 267 -2.33 3.44 -44.76
CA VAL A 267 -3.18 4.41 -45.50
C VAL A 267 -2.30 5.41 -46.25
N ARG A 268 -1.30 6.01 -45.60
CA ARG A 268 -0.40 6.98 -46.24
C ARG A 268 0.43 6.36 -47.37
N GLY A 269 0.90 5.13 -47.20
CA GLY A 269 1.63 4.41 -48.26
C GLY A 269 0.77 4.18 -49.52
N SER A 270 -0.53 3.98 -49.36
CA SER A 270 -1.45 3.83 -50.50
C SER A 270 -1.71 5.16 -51.23
N GLU A 271 -1.82 6.28 -50.50
CA GLU A 271 -2.01 7.61 -51.09
C GLU A 271 -0.78 8.04 -51.91
N SER A 272 0.44 7.76 -51.43
CA SER A 272 1.66 8.10 -52.16
C SER A 272 1.81 7.38 -53.50
N LEU A 273 1.25 6.16 -53.62
CA LEU A 273 1.29 5.38 -54.86
C LEU A 273 0.29 5.90 -55.90
N LEU A 274 -0.85 6.46 -55.47
CA LEU A 274 -1.87 7.02 -56.38
C LEU A 274 -1.50 8.41 -56.92
N THR A 275 -0.65 9.17 -56.21
CA THR A 275 -0.16 10.47 -56.68
C THR A 275 1.05 10.39 -57.63
N MET A 276 1.63 9.20 -57.81
CA MET A 276 2.78 8.96 -58.69
C MET A 276 2.41 8.31 -60.04
N SER A 277 1.13 8.00 -60.27
CA SER A 277 0.59 7.55 -61.56
C SER A 277 -0.13 8.70 -62.28
#